data_AF-A0AA95FGK3-F1
#
_entry.id   AF-A0AA95FGK3-F1
#
_cell.length_a   1.000
_cell.length_b   1.000
_cell.length_c   1.000
_cell.angle_alpha   90.00
_cell.angle_beta   90.00
_cell.angle_gamma   90.00
#
_symmetry.space_group_name_H-M   'P 1'
#
loop_
_entity.id
_entity.type
_entity.pdbx_description
1 polymer ?
#
loop_
_entity_poly.entity_id
_entity_poly.type
_entity_poly.pdbx_seq_one_letter_code
_entity_poly.pdbx_strand_id
1 'polypeptide(L)'
;MSDDTGILLFLALGVLVLIAIVVLGVLSSRRKRTATTRTWTVSTGWIGEQPFLQSSDLAPDDTRQEELFRQTYEVGGSLTITTADENGEPVEREVHVSRIGRSLRAGFPQAKIGVTAYFREWEGSEFPVAFAVKGTDKVVEIAMDADGVTARDAAGASIWASPWSTLLFSNGPDIVLAGGGRTVRVEDTDGSDLEELLIKYGTLTQMHF
;
A
#
# COMPACT_ATOMS: atom_id res chain seq x y z
N MET A 1 29.39 -61.23 -10.22
CA MET A 1 29.15 -59.86 -10.72
C MET A 1 30.49 -59.34 -11.19
N SER A 2 30.63 -59.04 -12.48
CA SER A 2 31.88 -58.49 -13.02
C SER A 2 32.10 -57.08 -12.47
N ASP A 3 33.34 -56.75 -12.11
CA ASP A 3 33.74 -55.43 -11.59
C ASP A 3 33.23 -54.25 -12.44
N ASP A 4 33.07 -54.47 -13.76
CA ASP A 4 32.49 -53.52 -14.71
C ASP A 4 31.06 -53.08 -14.37
N THR A 5 30.25 -53.97 -13.77
CA THR A 5 28.86 -53.65 -13.38
C THR A 5 28.84 -52.68 -12.20
N GLY A 6 29.77 -52.84 -11.25
CA GLY A 6 29.89 -51.96 -10.09
C GLY A 6 30.37 -50.55 -10.50
N ILE A 7 31.32 -50.49 -11.44
CA ILE A 7 31.81 -49.23 -11.99
C ILE A 7 30.71 -48.49 -12.77
N LEU A 8 29.95 -49.19 -13.62
CA LEU A 8 28.84 -48.59 -14.37
C LEU A 8 27.73 -48.04 -13.46
N LEU A 9 27.39 -48.75 -12.38
CA LEU A 9 26.41 -48.26 -11.40
C LEU A 9 26.88 -47.02 -10.67
N PHE A 10 28.17 -46.96 -10.29
CA PHE A 10 28.74 -45.79 -9.61
C PHE A 10 28.77 -44.57 -10.54
N LEU A 11 29.11 -44.77 -11.82
CA LEU A 11 29.16 -43.73 -12.83
C LEU A 11 27.74 -43.21 -13.14
N ALA A 12 26.75 -44.10 -13.25
CA ALA A 12 25.35 -43.74 -13.43
C ALA A 12 24.80 -42.95 -12.23
N LEU A 13 25.15 -43.34 -10.99
CA LEU A 13 24.77 -42.63 -9.78
C LEU A 13 25.41 -41.23 -9.72
N GLY A 14 26.68 -41.12 -10.10
CA GLY A 14 27.40 -39.84 -10.16
C GLY A 14 26.78 -38.86 -11.15
N VAL A 15 26.38 -39.32 -12.33
CA VAL A 15 25.67 -38.51 -13.33
C VAL A 15 24.31 -38.05 -12.79
N LEU A 16 23.56 -38.93 -12.12
CA LEU A 16 22.27 -38.58 -11.52
C LEU A 16 22.39 -37.49 -10.45
N VAL A 17 23.40 -37.57 -9.59
CA VAL A 17 23.67 -36.55 -8.56
C VAL A 17 24.04 -35.22 -9.20
N LEU A 18 24.88 -35.21 -10.23
CA LEU A 18 25.24 -34.00 -10.97
C LEU A 18 24.02 -33.34 -11.61
N ILE A 19 23.14 -34.12 -12.25
CA ILE A 19 21.89 -33.63 -12.83
C ILE A 19 21.01 -33.01 -11.73
N ALA A 20 20.86 -33.67 -10.59
CA ALA A 20 20.06 -33.17 -9.48
C ALA A 20 20.59 -31.83 -8.94
N ILE A 21 21.90 -31.68 -8.77
CA ILE A 21 22.53 -30.43 -8.31
C ILE A 21 22.27 -29.31 -9.32
N VAL A 22 22.43 -29.57 -10.62
CA VAL A 22 22.18 -28.57 -11.67
C VAL A 22 20.71 -28.16 -11.68
N VAL A 23 19.78 -29.12 -11.64
CA VAL A 23 18.34 -28.85 -11.64
C VAL A 23 17.92 -28.06 -10.39
N LEU A 24 18.39 -28.46 -9.21
CA LEU A 24 18.12 -27.73 -7.95
C LEU A 24 18.75 -26.33 -7.98
N GLY A 25 19.95 -26.17 -8.52
CA GLY A 25 20.61 -24.88 -8.70
C GLY A 25 19.85 -23.95 -9.63
N VAL A 26 19.35 -24.47 -10.76
CA VAL A 26 18.55 -23.71 -11.74
C VAL A 26 17.19 -23.33 -11.15
N LEU A 27 16.50 -24.25 -10.46
CA LEU A 27 15.23 -23.97 -9.79
C LEU A 27 15.40 -22.94 -8.67
N SER A 28 16.45 -23.07 -7.86
CA SER A 28 16.80 -22.11 -6.81
C SER A 28 17.10 -20.73 -7.39
N SER A 29 17.90 -20.66 -8.45
CA SER A 29 18.24 -19.41 -9.14
C SER A 29 17.03 -18.73 -9.78
N ARG A 30 16.15 -19.50 -10.43
CA ARG A 30 14.89 -19.00 -10.99
C ARG A 30 13.97 -18.47 -9.90
N ARG A 31 13.78 -19.23 -8.81
CA ARG A 31 12.97 -18.81 -7.65
C ARG A 31 13.53 -17.53 -7.03
N LYS A 32 14.85 -17.42 -6.89
CA LYS A 32 15.53 -16.22 -6.39
C LYS A 32 15.35 -15.02 -7.31
N ARG A 33 15.46 -15.20 -8.64
CA ARG A 33 15.20 -14.14 -9.62
C ARG A 33 13.75 -13.66 -9.57
N THR A 34 12.78 -14.58 -9.61
CA THR A 34 11.35 -14.23 -9.48
C THR A 34 11.05 -13.50 -8.18
N ALA A 35 11.72 -13.87 -7.08
CA ALA A 35 11.59 -13.17 -5.80
C ALA A 35 12.20 -11.75 -5.77
N THR A 36 12.92 -11.32 -6.82
CA THR A 36 13.56 -10.00 -6.89
C THR A 36 13.04 -9.11 -8.02
N THR A 37 12.25 -9.67 -8.94
CA THR A 37 11.69 -8.90 -10.05
C THR A 37 10.42 -8.17 -9.59
N ARG A 38 10.39 -6.85 -9.77
CA ARG A 38 9.19 -6.02 -9.55
C ARG A 38 8.14 -6.38 -10.60
N THR A 39 6.92 -6.69 -10.18
CA THR A 39 5.79 -7.00 -11.07
C THR A 39 4.77 -5.87 -11.16
N TRP A 40 5.02 -4.76 -10.47
CA TRP A 40 4.19 -3.57 -10.46
C TRP A 40 4.80 -2.44 -11.27
N THR A 41 3.94 -1.58 -11.78
CA THR A 41 4.30 -0.27 -12.33
C THR A 41 3.88 0.83 -11.34
N VAL A 42 4.34 2.06 -11.57
CA VAL A 42 3.99 3.21 -10.73
C VAL A 42 3.38 4.29 -11.61
N SER A 43 2.34 4.93 -11.07
CA SER A 43 1.72 6.13 -11.61
C SER A 43 1.70 7.22 -10.55
N THR A 44 1.70 8.48 -10.97
CA THR A 44 1.50 9.62 -10.08
C THR A 44 0.01 9.82 -9.83
N GLY A 45 -0.38 9.92 -8.55
CA GLY A 45 -1.69 10.40 -8.11
C GLY A 45 -1.56 11.72 -7.36
N TRP A 46 -2.69 12.33 -7.01
CA TRP A 46 -2.74 13.66 -6.41
C TRP A 46 -3.75 13.74 -5.26
N ILE A 47 -3.38 14.41 -4.17
CA ILE A 47 -4.28 14.89 -3.12
C ILE A 47 -4.27 16.41 -3.21
N GLY A 48 -5.32 17.02 -3.77
CA GLY A 48 -5.24 18.40 -4.25
C GLY A 48 -4.01 18.61 -5.16
N GLU A 49 -3.08 19.47 -4.74
CA GLU A 49 -1.82 19.78 -5.47
C GLU A 49 -0.62 18.91 -5.04
N GLN A 50 -0.85 17.85 -4.27
CA GLN A 50 0.21 17.07 -3.65
C GLN A 50 0.42 15.76 -4.41
N PRO A 51 1.58 15.56 -5.06
CA PRO A 51 1.83 14.34 -5.79
C PRO A 51 2.15 13.19 -4.84
N PHE A 52 1.75 11.99 -5.22
CA PHE A 52 2.17 10.74 -4.59
C PHE A 52 2.41 9.68 -5.65
N LEU A 53 3.16 8.62 -5.31
CA LEU A 53 3.42 7.51 -6.21
C LEU A 53 2.64 6.28 -5.79
N GLN A 54 1.70 5.84 -6.63
CA GLN A 54 0.91 4.64 -6.37
C GLN A 54 1.33 3.49 -7.28
N SER A 55 1.37 2.29 -6.73
CA SER A 55 1.59 1.07 -7.51
C SER A 55 0.34 0.71 -8.33
N SER A 56 0.55 -0.06 -9.40
CA SER A 56 -0.50 -0.89 -9.98
C SER A 56 -1.02 -1.91 -8.96
N ASP A 57 -2.15 -2.55 -9.27
CA ASP A 57 -2.76 -3.57 -8.42
C ASP A 57 -1.80 -4.73 -8.10
N LEU A 58 -1.77 -5.11 -6.83
CA LEU A 58 -1.06 -6.26 -6.30
C LEU A 58 -2.05 -7.30 -5.77
N ALA A 59 -1.61 -8.56 -5.76
CA ALA A 59 -2.33 -9.60 -5.04
C ALA A 59 -2.21 -9.36 -3.52
N PRO A 60 -3.28 -9.51 -2.72
CA PRO A 60 -3.28 -9.19 -1.28
C PRO A 60 -2.29 -10.02 -0.46
N ASP A 61 -1.96 -11.23 -0.92
CA ASP A 61 -1.05 -12.18 -0.32
C ASP A 61 0.40 -12.08 -0.85
N ASP A 62 0.66 -11.20 -1.82
CA ASP A 62 2.01 -10.98 -2.36
C ASP A 62 2.83 -10.02 -1.49
N THR A 63 3.12 -10.49 -0.26
CA THR A 63 3.91 -9.74 0.72
C THR A 63 5.29 -9.38 0.19
N ARG A 64 5.81 -10.16 -0.77
CA ARG A 64 7.14 -9.93 -1.34
C ARG A 64 7.16 -8.71 -2.26
N GLN A 65 6.14 -8.52 -3.09
CA GLN A 65 6.04 -7.33 -3.93
C GLN A 65 5.83 -6.06 -3.09
N GLU A 66 5.06 -6.16 -2.01
CA GLU A 66 4.94 -5.07 -1.03
C GLU A 66 6.30 -4.74 -0.39
N GLU A 67 7.06 -5.74 0.05
CA GLU A 67 8.40 -5.53 0.60
C GLU A 67 9.36 -4.91 -0.43
N LEU A 68 9.31 -5.38 -1.69
CA LEU A 68 10.09 -4.80 -2.78
C LEU A 68 9.72 -3.34 -3.04
N PHE A 69 8.45 -2.96 -2.94
CA PHE A 69 8.02 -1.57 -3.02
C PHE A 69 8.61 -0.74 -1.88
N ARG A 70 8.53 -1.23 -0.64
CA ARG A 70 9.12 -0.58 0.55
C ARG A 70 10.64 -0.43 0.46
N GLN A 71 11.34 -1.42 -0.11
CA GLN A 71 12.79 -1.35 -0.38
C GLN A 71 13.12 -0.37 -1.51
N THR A 72 12.21 -0.16 -2.45
CA THR A 72 12.42 0.75 -3.58
C THR A 72 12.19 2.20 -3.17
N TYR A 73 11.18 2.44 -2.35
CA TYR A 73 10.78 3.75 -1.84
C TYR A 73 10.99 3.78 -0.32
N GLU A 74 12.23 3.58 0.11
CA GLU A 74 12.57 3.54 1.54
C GLU A 74 12.15 4.84 2.23
N VAL A 75 11.47 4.74 3.37
CA VAL A 75 11.08 5.91 4.17
C VAL A 75 12.34 6.64 4.64
N GLY A 76 12.43 7.93 4.33
CA GLY A 76 13.61 8.76 4.53
C GLY A 76 14.55 8.82 3.32
N GLY A 77 14.37 7.95 2.32
CA GLY A 77 15.10 7.98 1.06
C GLY A 77 14.63 9.12 0.14
N SER A 78 15.52 9.53 -0.76
CA SER A 78 15.28 10.60 -1.74
C SER A 78 15.00 10.03 -3.13
N LEU A 79 14.13 10.69 -3.88
CA LEU A 79 13.88 10.40 -5.29
C LEU A 79 13.60 11.69 -6.06
N THR A 80 13.84 11.65 -7.37
CA THR A 80 13.43 12.73 -8.27
C THR A 80 12.08 12.38 -8.87
N ILE A 81 11.10 13.28 -8.73
CA ILE A 81 9.81 13.19 -9.41
C ILE A 81 9.63 14.36 -10.36
N THR A 82 8.79 14.18 -11.38
CA THR A 82 8.32 15.27 -12.23
C THR A 82 7.00 15.79 -11.65
N THR A 83 6.96 17.07 -11.30
CA THR A 83 5.76 17.79 -10.86
C THR A 83 5.46 18.93 -11.83
N ALA A 84 4.27 19.52 -11.76
CA ALA A 84 4.01 20.79 -12.43
C ALA A 84 4.57 21.96 -11.59
N ASP A 85 5.12 22.98 -12.25
CA ASP A 85 5.43 24.26 -11.62
C ASP A 85 4.19 25.18 -11.54
N GLU A 86 4.35 26.41 -11.06
CA GLU A 86 3.25 27.39 -10.94
C GLU A 86 2.60 27.74 -12.29
N ASN A 87 3.27 27.46 -13.42
CA ASN A 87 2.77 27.69 -14.77
C ASN A 87 2.25 26.40 -15.45
N GLY A 88 2.27 25.26 -14.75
CA GLY A 88 1.86 23.97 -15.30
C GLY A 88 2.96 23.24 -16.09
N GLU A 89 4.20 23.75 -16.10
CA GLU A 89 5.31 23.13 -16.82
C GLU A 89 5.96 22.01 -16.00
N PRO A 90 6.40 20.91 -16.63
CA PRO A 90 7.03 19.80 -15.93
C PRO A 90 8.40 20.21 -15.38
N VAL A 91 8.55 20.14 -14.06
CA VAL A 91 9.80 20.38 -13.33
C VAL A 91 10.21 19.15 -12.56
N GLU A 92 11.50 18.81 -12.60
CA GLU A 92 12.08 17.78 -11.75
C GLU A 92 12.33 18.33 -10.35
N ARG A 93 11.82 17.65 -9.33
CA ARG A 93 12.02 17.98 -7.92
C ARG A 93 12.51 16.75 -7.17
N GLU A 94 13.56 16.95 -6.37
CA GLU A 94 13.97 15.96 -5.37
C GLU A 94 12.99 16.01 -4.20
N VAL A 95 12.46 14.85 -3.84
CA VAL A 95 11.49 14.66 -2.74
C VAL A 95 11.93 13.51 -1.85
N HIS A 96 11.45 13.51 -0.61
CA HIS A 96 11.80 12.48 0.37
C HIS A 96 10.57 11.66 0.74
N VAL A 97 10.68 10.34 0.69
CA VAL A 97 9.57 9.47 1.12
C VAL A 97 9.34 9.64 2.62
N SER A 98 8.13 10.02 3.02
CA SER A 98 7.73 10.12 4.43
C SER A 98 6.95 8.90 4.89
N ARG A 99 6.08 8.35 4.02
CA ARG A 99 5.16 7.27 4.38
C ARG A 99 4.92 6.33 3.22
N ILE A 100 4.51 5.12 3.57
CA ILE A 100 3.97 4.14 2.62
C ILE A 100 2.60 3.70 3.12
N GLY A 101 1.55 4.10 2.40
CA GLY A 101 0.18 3.68 2.63
C GLY A 101 -0.13 2.37 1.91
N ARG A 102 -1.16 1.69 2.40
CA ARG A 102 -1.72 0.47 1.80
C ARG A 102 -3.22 0.67 1.66
N SER A 103 -3.78 0.35 0.50
CA SER A 103 -5.21 0.50 0.21
C SER A 103 -5.79 -0.77 -0.40
N LEU A 104 -7.09 -1.00 -0.20
CA LEU A 104 -7.84 -2.02 -0.94
C LEU A 104 -8.29 -1.43 -2.28
N ARG A 105 -7.92 -2.05 -3.40
CA ARG A 105 -8.34 -1.64 -4.76
C ARG A 105 -9.53 -2.42 -5.28
N ALA A 106 -9.73 -3.63 -4.78
CA ALA A 106 -10.89 -4.45 -5.07
C ALA A 106 -11.21 -5.35 -3.88
N GLY A 107 -12.50 -5.64 -3.68
CA GLY A 107 -12.98 -6.54 -2.63
C GLY A 107 -12.91 -8.03 -3.00
N PHE A 108 -13.16 -8.89 -2.03
CA PHE A 108 -13.27 -10.34 -2.23
C PHE A 108 -14.39 -10.69 -3.23
N PRO A 109 -14.24 -11.72 -4.09
CA PRO A 109 -13.14 -12.68 -4.20
C PRO A 109 -11.93 -12.22 -5.03
N GLN A 110 -12.06 -11.10 -5.76
CA GLN A 110 -10.99 -10.56 -6.60
C GLN A 110 -10.20 -9.49 -5.83
N ALA A 111 -9.87 -9.77 -4.57
CA ALA A 111 -9.26 -8.77 -3.73
C ALA A 111 -7.93 -8.30 -4.33
N LYS A 112 -7.72 -6.99 -4.38
CA LYS A 112 -6.49 -6.35 -4.85
C LYS A 112 -6.07 -5.29 -3.86
N ILE A 113 -4.78 -5.10 -3.71
CA ILE A 113 -4.23 -4.02 -2.89
C ILE A 113 -3.39 -3.08 -3.74
N GLY A 114 -3.31 -1.84 -3.30
CA GLY A 114 -2.34 -0.85 -3.78
C GLY A 114 -1.39 -0.46 -2.65
N VAL A 115 -0.18 -0.05 -3.02
CA VAL A 115 0.75 0.62 -2.11
C VAL A 115 1.14 1.97 -2.67
N THR A 116 1.18 2.97 -1.79
CA THR A 116 1.38 4.36 -2.17
C THR A 116 2.52 4.95 -1.36
N ALA A 117 3.48 5.59 -2.02
CA ALA A 117 4.54 6.36 -1.38
C ALA A 117 4.16 7.84 -1.34
N TYR A 118 4.20 8.43 -0.15
CA TYR A 118 3.94 9.85 0.09
C TYR A 118 5.22 10.57 0.47
N PHE A 119 5.24 11.88 0.27
CA PHE A 119 6.45 12.69 0.38
C PHE A 119 6.39 13.68 1.54
N ARG A 120 7.56 13.91 2.15
CA ARG A 120 7.77 14.77 3.33
C ARG A 120 7.45 16.22 3.04
N GLU A 121 7.70 16.68 1.82
CA GLU A 121 7.57 18.07 1.39
C GLU A 121 6.14 18.62 1.56
N TRP A 122 5.15 17.73 1.60
CA TRP A 122 3.74 18.07 1.80
C TRP A 122 3.15 17.52 3.10
N GLU A 123 3.96 16.91 3.96
CA GLU A 123 3.49 16.31 5.21
C GLU A 123 2.80 17.36 6.11
N GLY A 124 1.54 17.13 6.44
CA GLY A 124 0.73 17.98 7.31
C GLY A 124 0.14 19.22 6.61
N SER A 125 0.47 19.46 5.34
CA SER A 125 -0.08 20.59 4.58
C SER A 125 -1.54 20.37 4.16
N GLU A 126 -2.04 19.13 4.28
CA GLU A 126 -3.45 18.77 4.06
C GLU A 126 -4.36 19.18 5.22
N PHE A 127 -3.79 19.57 6.35
CA PHE A 127 -4.53 19.83 7.58
C PHE A 127 -4.55 21.31 7.96
N PRO A 128 -5.63 21.78 8.60
CA PRO A 128 -6.88 21.07 8.87
C PRO A 128 -7.78 20.97 7.62
N VAL A 129 -8.57 19.89 7.53
CA VAL A 129 -9.56 19.69 6.46
C VAL A 129 -10.84 19.09 7.01
N ALA A 130 -11.96 19.33 6.34
CA ALA A 130 -13.25 18.73 6.66
C ALA A 130 -13.98 18.32 5.39
N PHE A 131 -14.54 17.10 5.40
CA PHE A 131 -15.27 16.51 4.29
C PHE A 131 -16.72 16.31 4.68
N ALA A 132 -17.64 16.86 3.88
CA ALA A 132 -19.05 16.52 4.00
C ALA A 132 -19.25 15.07 3.55
N VAL A 133 -19.90 14.27 4.38
CA VAL A 133 -20.12 12.84 4.15
C VAL A 133 -21.56 12.45 4.46
N LYS A 134 -21.95 11.25 4.04
CA LYS A 134 -23.18 10.61 4.50
C LYS A 134 -22.80 9.35 5.26
N GLY A 135 -22.88 9.40 6.59
CA GLY A 135 -22.49 8.29 7.44
C GLY A 135 -23.57 7.76 8.37
N THR A 136 -23.23 6.67 9.05
CA THR A 136 -24.05 6.08 10.12
C THR A 136 -24.17 7.05 11.29
N ASP A 137 -25.12 6.80 12.20
CA ASP A 137 -25.24 7.55 13.46
C ASP A 137 -25.32 9.09 13.32
N LYS A 138 -25.90 9.55 12.21
CA LYS A 138 -26.04 10.98 11.85
C LYS A 138 -24.72 11.70 11.60
N VAL A 139 -23.65 10.98 11.26
CA VAL A 139 -22.39 11.56 10.78
C VAL A 139 -22.66 12.29 9.47
N VAL A 140 -22.30 13.58 9.42
CA VAL A 140 -22.39 14.40 8.21
C VAL A 140 -21.07 15.05 7.82
N GLU A 141 -20.08 15.00 8.70
CA GLU A 141 -18.75 15.57 8.45
C GLU A 141 -17.66 14.67 9.05
N ILE A 142 -16.57 14.50 8.31
CA ILE A 142 -15.30 13.99 8.83
C ILE A 142 -14.28 15.13 8.79
N ALA A 143 -13.86 15.59 9.96
CA ALA A 143 -12.80 16.57 10.14
C ALA A 143 -11.48 15.87 10.48
N MET A 144 -10.38 16.39 9.94
CA MET A 144 -9.04 15.84 10.10
C MET A 144 -8.05 16.95 10.41
N ASP A 145 -7.14 16.68 11.33
CA ASP A 145 -6.05 17.56 11.70
C ASP A 145 -4.77 16.76 12.01
N ALA A 146 -3.75 17.42 12.57
CA ALA A 146 -2.49 16.77 12.91
C ALA A 146 -2.63 15.69 14.00
N ASP A 147 -3.69 15.73 14.82
CA ASP A 147 -3.89 14.81 15.94
C ASP A 147 -4.69 13.58 15.51
N GLY A 148 -5.66 13.74 14.62
CA GLY A 148 -6.46 12.60 14.15
C GLY A 148 -7.67 12.94 13.31
N VAL A 149 -8.68 12.09 13.46
CA VAL A 149 -9.95 12.15 12.73
C VAL A 149 -11.09 12.33 13.73
N THR A 150 -12.00 13.24 13.43
CA THR A 150 -13.22 13.49 14.20
C THR A 150 -14.43 13.41 13.27
N ALA A 151 -15.41 12.58 13.62
CA ALA A 151 -16.71 12.57 12.96
C ALA A 151 -17.69 13.48 13.72
N ARG A 152 -18.44 14.31 12.99
CA ARG A 152 -19.40 15.26 13.55
C ARG A 152 -20.81 15.05 13.00
N ASP A 153 -21.79 15.37 13.83
CA ASP A 153 -23.19 15.43 13.43
C ASP A 153 -23.57 16.79 12.81
N ALA A 154 -24.83 16.94 12.39
CA ALA A 154 -25.32 18.18 11.77
C ALA A 154 -25.34 19.40 12.71
N ALA A 155 -25.20 19.21 14.02
CA ALA A 155 -25.05 20.30 14.99
C ALA A 155 -23.57 20.67 15.22
N GLY A 156 -22.64 19.99 14.56
CA GLY A 156 -21.19 20.15 14.75
C GLY A 156 -20.67 19.44 15.99
N ALA A 157 -21.48 18.62 16.66
CA ALA A 157 -21.04 17.89 17.85
C ALA A 157 -20.12 16.73 17.44
N SER A 158 -18.99 16.61 18.13
CA SER A 158 -18.08 15.45 17.99
C SER A 158 -18.80 14.20 18.46
N ILE A 159 -19.18 13.35 17.53
CA ILE A 159 -19.81 12.07 17.84
C ILE A 159 -18.77 11.00 17.97
N TRP A 160 -17.65 11.02 17.25
CA TRP A 160 -16.58 10.03 17.34
C TRP A 160 -15.24 10.66 17.01
N ALA A 161 -14.17 10.17 17.62
CA ALA A 161 -12.82 10.62 17.29
C ALA A 161 -11.80 9.49 17.51
N SER A 162 -10.73 9.52 16.74
CA SER A 162 -9.58 8.66 16.91
C SER A 162 -8.29 9.40 16.54
N PRO A 163 -7.22 9.28 17.34
CA PRO A 163 -5.90 9.74 16.90
C PRO A 163 -5.39 8.88 15.74
N TRP A 164 -4.51 9.44 14.91
CA TRP A 164 -3.90 8.71 13.78
C TRP A 164 -3.20 7.41 14.21
N SER A 165 -2.55 7.44 15.37
CA SER A 165 -1.78 6.31 15.91
C SER A 165 -2.62 5.06 16.22
N THR A 166 -3.93 5.21 16.43
CA THR A 166 -4.85 4.10 16.69
C THR A 166 -5.95 3.97 15.66
N LEU A 167 -5.96 4.84 14.64
CA LEU A 167 -6.97 4.82 13.60
C LEU A 167 -6.79 3.60 12.71
N LEU A 168 -7.79 2.73 12.71
CA LEU A 168 -7.93 1.69 11.73
C LEU A 168 -8.97 2.13 10.69
N PHE A 169 -8.72 1.84 9.43
CA PHE A 169 -9.70 2.06 8.38
C PHE A 169 -9.84 0.82 7.49
N SER A 170 -11.01 0.68 6.86
CA SER A 170 -11.25 -0.26 5.76
C SER A 170 -11.91 0.53 4.64
N ASN A 171 -11.34 0.47 3.44
CA ASN A 171 -11.91 1.04 2.23
C ASN A 171 -12.57 -0.06 1.38
N GLY A 172 -13.62 0.30 0.64
CA GLY A 172 -14.54 -0.61 -0.07
C GLY A 172 -15.70 0.21 -0.65
N PRO A 173 -16.93 -0.35 -0.78
CA PRO A 173 -18.10 0.46 -1.16
C PRO A 173 -18.42 1.59 -0.17
N ASP A 174 -18.01 1.41 1.09
CA ASP A 174 -18.07 2.42 2.13
C ASP A 174 -16.70 2.49 2.82
N ILE A 175 -16.39 3.66 3.37
CA ILE A 175 -15.24 3.83 4.26
C ILE A 175 -15.69 3.51 5.68
N VAL A 176 -15.01 2.57 6.32
CA VAL A 176 -15.21 2.22 7.73
C VAL A 176 -14.03 2.68 8.54
N LEU A 177 -14.29 3.46 9.58
CA LEU A 177 -13.31 3.96 10.54
C LEU A 177 -13.52 3.25 11.88
N ALA A 178 -12.44 2.76 12.49
CA ALA A 178 -12.49 2.17 13.82
C ALA A 178 -11.42 2.79 14.73
N GLY A 179 -11.83 3.08 15.96
CA GLY A 179 -11.03 3.77 16.97
C GLY A 179 -11.91 4.18 18.15
N GLY A 180 -11.33 4.46 19.31
CA GLY A 180 -12.10 4.94 20.48
C GLY A 180 -13.21 3.99 20.95
N GLY A 181 -13.09 2.69 20.67
CA GLY A 181 -14.03 1.64 21.14
C GLY A 181 -15.27 1.42 20.28
N ARG A 182 -15.41 2.08 19.13
CA ARG A 182 -16.53 1.87 18.20
C ARG A 182 -16.13 2.16 16.75
N THR A 183 -17.05 1.87 15.83
CA THR A 183 -16.86 2.08 14.38
C THR A 183 -17.79 3.17 13.86
N VAL A 184 -17.33 3.92 12.88
CA VAL A 184 -18.13 4.85 12.07
C VAL A 184 -18.04 4.41 10.62
N ARG A 185 -19.15 4.46 9.89
CA ARG A 185 -19.20 4.13 8.47
C ARG A 185 -19.69 5.34 7.69
N VAL A 186 -19.02 5.66 6.59
CA VAL A 186 -19.38 6.75 5.70
C VAL A 186 -19.42 6.22 4.27
N GLU A 187 -20.43 6.65 3.51
CA GLU A 187 -20.52 6.35 2.08
C GLU A 187 -19.29 6.92 1.39
N ASP A 188 -18.62 6.08 0.59
CA ASP A 188 -17.50 6.54 -0.21
C ASP A 188 -18.03 7.29 -1.44
N THR A 189 -17.55 8.50 -1.63
CA THR A 189 -17.68 9.19 -2.92
C THR A 189 -16.39 8.93 -3.67
N ASP A 190 -16.43 7.96 -4.60
CA ASP A 190 -15.29 7.48 -5.40
C ASP A 190 -14.21 8.54 -5.63
N GLY A 191 -12.98 8.24 -5.18
CA GLY A 191 -11.79 9.06 -5.46
C GLY A 191 -11.70 10.34 -4.64
N SER A 192 -12.29 10.36 -3.43
CA SER A 192 -12.20 11.52 -2.55
C SER A 192 -10.83 11.65 -1.88
N ASP A 193 -10.32 12.88 -1.76
CA ASP A 193 -9.14 13.21 -0.95
C ASP A 193 -9.25 12.65 0.48
N LEU A 194 -10.48 12.47 0.99
CA LEU A 194 -10.77 11.80 2.26
C LEU A 194 -10.17 10.40 2.33
N GLU A 195 -10.42 9.55 1.33
CA GLU A 195 -9.92 8.17 1.30
C GLU A 195 -8.38 8.16 1.27
N GLU A 196 -7.77 8.96 0.41
CA GLU A 196 -6.32 9.02 0.29
C GLU A 196 -5.63 9.55 1.55
N LEU A 197 -6.26 10.49 2.27
CA LEU A 197 -5.76 10.93 3.57
C LEU A 197 -5.83 9.83 4.62
N LEU A 198 -6.89 9.01 4.62
CA LEU A 198 -6.99 7.85 5.50
C LEU A 198 -5.94 6.78 5.15
N ILE A 199 -5.64 6.59 3.86
CA ILE A 199 -4.57 5.69 3.39
C ILE A 199 -3.19 6.21 3.83
N LYS A 200 -2.97 7.52 3.76
CA LYS A 200 -1.70 8.16 4.14
C LYS A 200 -1.42 8.08 5.64
N TYR A 201 -2.41 8.38 6.48
CA TYR A 201 -2.19 8.57 7.92
C TYR A 201 -2.79 7.47 8.80
N GLY A 202 -3.76 6.71 8.32
CA GLY A 202 -4.39 5.60 9.03
C GLY A 202 -3.73 4.24 8.78
N THR A 203 -4.22 3.21 9.46
CA THR A 203 -3.78 1.82 9.25
C THR A 203 -4.89 0.99 8.61
N LEU A 204 -4.63 0.46 7.41
CA LEU A 204 -5.58 -0.42 6.72
C LEU A 204 -5.78 -1.71 7.52
N THR A 205 -7.03 -2.03 7.83
CA THR A 205 -7.47 -3.30 8.39
C THR A 205 -8.72 -3.73 7.66
N GLN A 206 -8.72 -4.92 7.07
CA GLN A 206 -9.90 -5.45 6.42
C GLN A 206 -10.95 -5.80 7.48
N MET A 207 -12.00 -5.00 7.56
CA MET A 207 -13.11 -5.22 8.49
C MET A 207 -14.20 -6.01 7.76
N HIS A 208 -14.37 -7.28 8.14
CA HIS A 208 -15.44 -8.12 7.61
C HIS A 208 -16.78 -7.73 8.23
N PHE A 209 -17.79 -7.57 7.39
CA PHE A 209 -19.19 -7.39 7.78
C PHE A 209 -20.05 -8.37 6.99
#